data_AF-A0A350BXL8-F1
#
_entry.id   AF-A0A350BXL8-F1
#
_cell.length_a   1.000
_cell.length_b   1.000
_cell.length_c   1.000
_cell.angle_alpha   90.00
_cell.angle_beta   90.00
_cell.angle_gamma   90.00
#
_symmetry.space_group_name_H-M   'P 1'
#
loop_
_entity.id
_entity.type
_entity.pdbx_description
1 polymer ?
#
loop_
_entity_poly.entity_id
_entity_poly.type
_entity_poly.pdbx_seq_one_letter_code
_entity_poly.pdbx_strand_id
1 'polypeptide(L)'
;MAKKCWICGKENAMRSYETDIWLSDDELTDLISTRNKLVRDAIYDKHKDISRRMFCDACFAKIKAEHNNDKKEYLHYKKKLMLERAVRSLEKQALDIYRYKDIIEDLWEYIQEQPEKFDSSYEMIAAIILIENEIKSKMQYKVGKYRVDFLIPEYKIVLEIDGGLHENTLYKDNNRDLELRKILGAEWETVRISTKYLDQNAKVLPDAMFAVKEEKQKLRAKNNGFLPDWYSKREFSKRKKKPKIGDELLLE
;
A
#
# COMPACT_ATOMS: atom_id res chain seq x y z
N MET A 1 -1.51 -30.11 31.23
CA MET A 1 -1.00 -29.24 32.31
C MET A 1 -1.81 -27.95 32.31
N ALA A 2 -2.23 -27.46 33.48
CA ALA A 2 -2.88 -26.16 33.58
C ALA A 2 -1.90 -25.07 33.12
N LYS A 3 -2.27 -24.29 32.10
CA LYS A 3 -1.39 -23.22 31.61
C LYS A 3 -1.37 -22.09 32.64
N LYS A 4 -0.17 -21.64 33.01
CA LYS A 4 0.03 -20.53 33.94
C LYS A 4 0.11 -19.21 33.19
N CYS A 5 -0.40 -18.14 33.80
CA CYS A 5 -0.28 -16.80 33.27
C CYS A 5 1.20 -16.39 33.21
N TRP A 6 1.63 -15.90 32.06
CA TRP A 6 3.01 -15.51 31.79
C TRP A 6 3.50 -14.37 32.69
N ILE A 7 2.61 -13.46 33.11
CA ILE A 7 2.98 -12.31 33.95
C ILE A 7 2.91 -12.66 35.43
N CYS A 8 1.78 -13.19 35.89
CA CYS A 8 1.49 -13.30 37.33
C CYS A 8 1.46 -14.74 37.86
N GLY A 9 1.71 -15.74 37.01
CA GLY A 9 1.74 -17.15 37.41
C GLY A 9 0.38 -17.78 37.75
N LYS A 10 -0.73 -17.02 37.74
CA LYS A 10 -2.09 -17.54 37.99
C LYS A 10 -2.40 -18.73 37.08
N GLU A 11 -2.94 -19.80 37.66
CA GLU A 11 -3.35 -20.99 36.92
C GLU A 11 -4.58 -20.72 36.04
N ASN A 12 -4.87 -21.65 35.12
CA ASN A 12 -5.99 -21.56 34.17
C ASN A 12 -5.97 -20.32 33.27
N ALA A 13 -4.78 -19.89 32.84
CA ALA A 13 -4.64 -18.82 31.85
C ALA A 13 -5.12 -19.30 30.47
N MET A 14 -6.15 -18.67 29.92
CA MET A 14 -6.80 -19.09 28.66
C MET A 14 -6.64 -18.07 27.51
N ARG A 15 -6.15 -16.85 27.78
CA ARG A 15 -5.98 -15.83 26.73
C ARG A 15 -4.61 -15.90 26.08
N SER A 16 -4.53 -15.67 24.77
CA SER A 16 -3.27 -15.53 24.03
C SER A 16 -3.36 -14.33 23.09
N TYR A 17 -2.22 -13.74 22.72
CA TYR A 17 -2.17 -12.56 21.86
C TYR A 17 -2.66 -12.86 20.43
N GLU A 18 -2.37 -14.05 19.91
CA GLU A 18 -2.73 -14.49 18.55
C GLU A 18 -4.19 -14.93 18.42
N THR A 19 -4.86 -15.36 19.49
CA THR A 19 -6.28 -15.75 19.38
C THR A 19 -7.22 -14.56 19.18
N ASP A 20 -6.77 -13.34 19.48
CA ASP A 20 -7.60 -12.12 19.41
C ASP A 20 -7.15 -11.09 18.34
N ILE A 21 -6.03 -11.32 17.63
CA ILE A 21 -5.44 -10.35 16.66
C ILE A 21 -5.44 -10.85 15.21
N TRP A 22 -5.79 -12.11 14.97
CA TRP A 22 -6.07 -12.59 13.62
C TRP A 22 -7.59 -12.47 13.38
N LEU A 23 -8.16 -11.60 12.55
CA LEU A 23 -7.72 -10.75 11.45
C LEU A 23 -8.77 -9.64 11.25
N SER A 24 -8.38 -8.44 10.81
CA SER A 24 -9.29 -7.69 9.93
C SER A 24 -9.28 -8.42 8.59
N ASP A 25 -10.46 -8.71 8.01
CA ASP A 25 -10.60 -9.51 6.78
C ASP A 25 -9.73 -9.01 5.61
N ASP A 26 -9.32 -7.75 5.63
CA ASP A 26 -8.47 -7.13 4.62
C ASP A 26 -6.99 -7.58 4.70
N GLU A 27 -6.42 -7.86 5.88
CA GLU A 27 -5.00 -8.29 6.02
C GLU A 27 -4.80 -9.79 5.74
N LEU A 28 -5.84 -10.61 5.91
CA LEU A 28 -5.81 -12.04 5.61
C LEU A 28 -5.62 -12.29 4.10
N THR A 29 -6.18 -11.41 3.28
CA THR A 29 -6.30 -11.62 1.84
C THR A 29 -4.93 -11.51 1.13
N ASP A 30 -4.03 -10.66 1.61
CA ASP A 30 -2.69 -10.48 1.03
C ASP A 30 -1.68 -11.57 1.46
N LEU A 31 -1.77 -12.05 2.71
CA LEU A 31 -0.94 -13.13 3.26
C LEU A 31 -1.24 -14.51 2.66
N ILE A 32 -2.46 -14.73 2.14
CA ILE A 32 -2.91 -16.00 1.56
C ILE A 32 -2.35 -16.25 0.13
N SER A 33 -1.66 -15.28 -0.49
CA SER A 33 -1.24 -15.38 -1.89
C SER A 33 -0.01 -16.26 -2.16
N THR A 34 0.62 -16.88 -1.16
CA THR A 34 1.79 -17.76 -1.36
C THR A 34 1.49 -19.25 -1.15
N ARG A 35 2.02 -20.00 -2.12
CA ARG A 35 1.80 -21.39 -2.49
C ARG A 35 2.35 -22.37 -1.43
N ASN A 36 1.76 -22.44 -0.23
CA ASN A 36 1.89 -23.59 0.69
C ASN A 36 0.96 -23.48 1.92
N LYS A 37 -0.33 -23.16 1.70
CA LYS A 37 -1.34 -23.08 2.76
C LYS A 37 -1.39 -24.35 3.61
N LEU A 38 -1.44 -25.53 2.98
CA LEU A 38 -1.53 -26.82 3.68
C LEU A 38 -0.27 -27.19 4.50
N VAL A 39 0.93 -26.84 4.03
CA VAL A 39 2.19 -27.12 4.75
C VAL A 39 2.40 -26.12 5.89
N ARG A 40 2.05 -24.84 5.69
CA ARG A 40 2.02 -23.86 6.79
C ARG A 40 1.00 -24.26 7.83
N ASP A 41 -0.25 -24.53 7.45
CA ASP A 41 -1.33 -24.88 8.38
C ASP A 41 -0.97 -26.14 9.19
N ALA A 42 -0.36 -27.16 8.57
CA ALA A 42 0.08 -28.38 9.26
C ALA A 42 1.26 -28.18 10.24
N ILE A 43 2.19 -27.26 9.94
CA ILE A 43 3.30 -26.90 10.86
C ILE A 43 2.79 -25.96 11.97
N TYR A 44 1.88 -25.04 11.62
CA TYR A 44 1.31 -24.07 12.55
C TYR A 44 0.34 -24.71 13.55
N ASP A 45 -0.47 -25.68 13.13
CA ASP A 45 -1.41 -26.37 14.03
C ASP A 45 -0.71 -27.34 14.99
N LYS A 46 0.45 -27.90 14.63
CA LYS A 46 1.20 -28.81 15.52
C LYS A 46 1.91 -28.12 16.69
N HIS A 47 2.24 -26.83 16.57
CA HIS A 47 2.98 -26.07 17.60
C HIS A 47 2.10 -25.08 18.38
N LYS A 48 0.81 -24.98 18.05
CA LYS A 48 -0.13 -23.95 18.49
C LYS A 48 -0.30 -23.85 20.01
N ASP A 49 -0.18 -24.97 20.73
CA ASP A 49 -0.56 -25.01 22.14
C ASP A 49 0.60 -25.02 23.13
N ILE A 50 1.82 -25.35 22.69
CA ILE A 50 2.95 -25.64 23.58
C ILE A 50 3.86 -24.41 23.78
N SER A 51 3.95 -23.51 22.80
CA SER A 51 4.91 -22.38 22.81
C SER A 51 4.32 -21.00 23.10
N ARG A 52 3.01 -20.89 23.33
CA ARG A 52 2.34 -19.59 23.47
C ARG A 52 2.35 -19.06 24.90
N ARG A 53 2.63 -17.76 25.03
CA ARG A 53 2.38 -17.03 26.27
C ARG A 53 0.88 -16.98 26.52
N MET A 54 0.46 -17.53 27.66
CA MET A 54 -0.92 -17.46 28.12
C MET A 54 -1.08 -16.38 29.16
N PHE A 55 -2.23 -15.72 29.20
CA PHE A 55 -2.53 -14.66 30.15
C PHE A 55 -3.86 -14.94 30.85
N CYS A 56 -3.96 -14.54 32.12
CA CYS A 56 -5.26 -14.35 32.74
C CYS A 56 -5.89 -13.05 32.21
N ASP A 57 -7.21 -12.89 32.31
CA ASP A 57 -7.91 -11.75 31.69
C ASP A 57 -7.36 -10.39 32.13
N ALA A 58 -7.02 -10.23 33.42
CA ALA A 58 -6.45 -8.97 33.94
C ALA A 58 -5.09 -8.64 33.33
N CYS A 59 -4.18 -9.62 33.26
CA CYS A 59 -2.87 -9.43 32.65
C CYS A 59 -2.96 -9.25 31.13
N PHE A 60 -3.94 -9.90 30.49
CA PHE A 60 -4.19 -9.75 29.06
C PHE A 60 -4.68 -8.34 28.72
N ALA A 61 -5.64 -7.80 29.49
CA ALA A 61 -6.13 -6.44 29.31
C ALA A 61 -5.02 -5.40 29.47
N LYS A 62 -4.14 -5.59 30.47
CA LYS A 62 -2.97 -4.73 30.69
C LYS A 62 -2.02 -4.73 29.49
N ILE A 63 -1.58 -5.91 29.03
CA ILE A 63 -0.70 -6.03 27.86
C ILE A 63 -1.35 -5.46 26.60
N LYS A 64 -2.66 -5.71 26.41
CA LYS A 64 -3.37 -5.18 25.24
C LYS A 64 -3.38 -3.65 25.24
N ALA A 65 -3.58 -3.03 26.41
CA ALA A 65 -3.50 -1.58 26.55
C ALA A 65 -2.07 -1.06 26.31
N GLU A 66 -1.05 -1.68 26.91
CA GLU A 66 0.37 -1.34 26.72
C GLU A 66 0.75 -1.45 25.23
N HIS A 67 0.47 -2.58 24.59
CA HIS A 67 0.77 -2.74 23.17
C HIS A 67 0.03 -1.74 22.28
N ASN A 68 -1.24 -1.41 22.59
CA ASN A 68 -1.95 -0.40 21.83
C ASN A 68 -1.29 0.98 21.98
N ASN A 69 -0.76 1.30 23.16
CA ASN A 69 0.02 2.51 23.37
C ASN A 69 1.33 2.48 22.58
N ASP A 70 2.10 1.39 22.69
CA ASP A 70 3.35 1.20 21.96
C ASP A 70 3.13 1.28 20.44
N LYS A 71 2.03 0.71 19.93
CA LYS A 71 1.65 0.79 18.52
C LYS A 71 1.38 2.23 18.09
N LYS A 72 0.69 3.03 18.91
CA LYS A 72 0.43 4.45 18.63
C LYS A 72 1.72 5.25 18.60
N GLU A 73 2.58 5.06 19.59
CA GLU A 73 3.88 5.73 19.68
C GLU A 73 4.80 5.35 18.51
N TYR A 74 4.87 4.06 18.19
CA TYR A 74 5.59 3.56 17.01
C TYR A 74 5.07 4.19 15.72
N LEU A 75 3.75 4.24 15.52
CA LEU A 75 3.16 4.87 14.33
C LEU A 75 3.50 6.35 14.26
N HIS A 76 3.41 7.09 15.36
CA HIS A 76 3.80 8.51 15.43
C HIS A 76 5.25 8.71 14.95
N TYR A 77 6.21 7.99 15.53
CA TYR A 77 7.63 8.13 15.15
C TYR A 77 7.90 7.64 13.73
N LYS A 78 7.25 6.55 13.29
CA LYS A 78 7.35 6.06 11.91
C LYS A 78 6.93 7.15 10.92
N LYS A 79 5.82 7.84 11.17
CA LYS A 79 5.32 8.91 10.30
C LYS A 79 6.20 10.16 10.33
N LYS A 80 6.70 10.54 11.52
CA LYS A 80 7.67 11.63 11.66
C LYS A 80 8.91 11.41 10.80
N LEU A 81 9.51 10.22 10.90
CA LEU A 81 10.67 9.84 10.10
C LEU A 81 10.35 9.75 8.61
N MET A 82 9.13 9.36 8.25
CA MET A 82 8.69 9.30 6.86
C MET A 82 8.58 10.70 6.24
N LEU A 83 8.01 11.67 6.96
CA LEU A 83 7.93 13.07 6.52
C LEU A 83 9.33 13.69 6.43
N GLU A 84 10.18 13.49 7.44
CA GLU A 84 11.57 13.96 7.41
C GLU A 84 12.34 13.44 6.19
N ARG A 85 12.13 12.16 5.82
CA ARG A 85 12.73 11.59 4.60
C ARG A 85 12.19 12.26 3.33
N ALA A 86 10.88 12.55 3.28
CA ALA A 86 10.26 13.26 2.17
C ALA A 86 10.88 14.66 1.99
N VAL A 87 10.98 15.42 3.09
CA VAL A 87 11.60 16.76 3.10
C VAL A 87 13.06 16.69 2.63
N ARG A 88 13.86 15.78 3.19
CA ARG A 88 15.26 15.59 2.75
C ARG A 88 15.41 15.20 1.29
N SER A 89 14.44 14.47 0.73
CA SER A 89 14.43 14.16 -0.70
C SER A 89 14.14 15.40 -1.54
N LEU A 90 13.24 16.29 -1.09
CA LEU A 90 12.98 17.57 -1.74
C LEU A 90 14.17 18.53 -1.63
N GLU A 91 14.84 18.59 -0.48
CA GLU A 91 16.03 19.45 -0.25
C GLU A 91 17.20 19.13 -1.20
N LYS A 92 17.30 17.89 -1.67
CA LYS A 92 18.34 17.46 -2.62
C LYS A 92 18.09 17.93 -4.05
N GLN A 93 16.89 18.44 -4.34
CA GLN A 93 16.48 18.87 -5.66
C GLN A 93 16.66 20.39 -5.81
N ALA A 94 16.56 20.90 -7.05
CA ALA A 94 16.61 22.34 -7.32
C ALA A 94 15.28 23.05 -6.92
N LEU A 95 14.96 23.01 -5.63
CA LEU A 95 13.73 23.51 -5.03
C LEU A 95 14.04 24.50 -3.92
N ASP A 96 13.20 25.53 -3.79
CA ASP A 96 13.22 26.42 -2.63
C ASP A 96 12.33 25.80 -1.55
N ILE A 97 12.93 25.04 -0.63
CA ILE A 97 12.20 24.26 0.37
C ILE A 97 11.36 25.16 1.31
N TYR A 98 11.78 26.40 1.52
CA TYR A 98 11.08 27.34 2.39
C TYR A 98 9.69 27.70 1.89
N ARG A 99 9.44 27.61 0.58
CA ARG A 99 8.09 27.80 0.02
C ARG A 99 7.10 26.74 0.47
N TYR A 100 7.60 25.54 0.77
CA TYR A 100 6.78 24.40 1.17
C TYR A 100 6.61 24.32 2.70
N LYS A 101 7.16 25.27 3.47
CA LYS A 101 7.19 25.19 4.94
C LYS A 101 5.79 25.02 5.52
N ASP A 102 4.88 25.93 5.19
CA ASP A 102 3.51 25.93 5.74
C ASP A 102 2.77 24.66 5.30
N ILE A 103 2.97 24.21 4.05
CA ILE A 103 2.41 22.95 3.53
C ILE A 103 2.93 21.73 4.30
N ILE A 104 4.22 21.70 4.64
CA ILE A 104 4.84 20.60 5.40
C ILE A 104 4.30 20.58 6.83
N GLU A 105 4.09 21.75 7.45
CA GLU A 105 3.51 21.89 8.78
C GLU A 105 2.04 21.43 8.79
N ASP A 106 1.22 21.91 7.86
CA ASP A 106 -0.18 21.49 7.69
C ASP A 106 -0.30 19.98 7.41
N LEU A 107 0.58 19.45 6.55
CA LEU A 107 0.63 18.02 6.26
C LEU A 107 1.00 17.21 7.50
N TRP A 108 1.90 17.71 8.34
CA TRP A 108 2.26 17.06 9.59
C TRP A 108 1.07 16.98 10.55
N GLU A 109 0.32 18.07 10.70
CA GLU A 109 -0.91 18.09 11.50
C GLU A 109 -1.93 17.08 10.98
N TYR A 110 -2.16 17.06 9.67
CA TYR A 110 -3.05 16.09 9.03
C TYR A 110 -2.61 14.63 9.26
N ILE A 111 -1.30 14.34 9.22
CA ILE A 111 -0.75 13.01 9.48
C ILE A 111 -0.95 12.59 10.95
N GLN A 112 -0.91 13.54 11.90
CA GLN A 112 -1.20 13.23 13.31
C GLN A 112 -2.65 12.80 13.51
N GLU A 113 -3.58 13.43 12.80
CA GLU A 113 -4.99 13.10 12.86
C GLU A 113 -5.33 11.81 12.09
N GLN A 114 -4.67 11.57 10.96
CA GLN A 114 -4.98 10.50 10.01
C GLN A 114 -3.71 9.73 9.59
N PRO A 115 -3.04 9.02 10.52
CA PRO A 115 -1.74 8.39 10.26
C PRO A 115 -1.78 7.29 9.19
N GLU A 116 -2.93 6.67 8.93
CA GLU A 116 -3.09 5.62 7.92
C GLU A 116 -3.17 6.11 6.47
N LYS A 117 -3.13 7.44 6.24
CA LYS A 117 -3.27 8.03 4.91
C LYS A 117 -2.02 8.03 4.03
N PHE A 118 -0.90 7.52 4.53
CA PHE A 118 0.37 7.49 3.81
C PHE A 118 1.13 6.20 4.10
N ASP A 119 1.52 5.43 3.09
CA ASP A 119 2.30 4.22 3.30
C ASP A 119 3.80 4.42 3.01
N SER A 120 4.18 5.52 2.36
CA SER A 120 5.57 5.82 1.99
C SER A 120 5.94 7.31 2.04
N SER A 121 7.25 7.61 2.10
CA SER A 121 7.76 8.98 2.00
C SER A 121 7.52 9.60 0.63
N TYR A 122 7.44 8.80 -0.43
CA TYR A 122 7.17 9.30 -1.78
C TYR A 122 5.70 9.72 -1.97
N GLU A 123 4.76 9.06 -1.30
CA GLU A 123 3.38 9.58 -1.22
C GLU A 123 3.35 10.93 -0.50
N MET A 124 4.13 11.13 0.57
CA MET A 124 4.22 12.43 1.23
C MET A 124 4.82 13.51 0.31
N ILE A 125 5.87 13.18 -0.47
CA ILE A 125 6.40 14.08 -1.50
C ILE A 125 5.31 14.46 -2.50
N ALA A 126 4.57 13.47 -3.02
CA ALA A 126 3.49 13.72 -3.96
C ALA A 126 2.40 14.61 -3.35
N ALA A 127 1.99 14.37 -2.09
CA ALA A 127 1.01 15.19 -1.40
C ALA A 127 1.47 16.65 -1.25
N ILE A 128 2.71 16.90 -0.83
CA ILE A 128 3.28 18.26 -0.74
C ILE A 128 3.18 18.98 -2.09
N ILE A 129 3.58 18.31 -3.17
CA ILE A 129 3.55 18.90 -4.51
C ILE A 129 2.11 19.13 -5.00
N LEU A 130 1.18 18.21 -4.74
CA LEU A 130 -0.21 18.40 -5.12
C LEU A 130 -0.86 19.56 -4.36
N ILE A 131 -0.59 19.71 -3.06
CA ILE A 131 -1.09 20.82 -2.24
C ILE A 131 -0.53 22.16 -2.74
N GLU A 132 0.78 22.23 -3.00
CA GLU A 132 1.43 23.44 -3.57
C GLU A 132 0.78 23.89 -4.89
N ASN A 133 0.32 22.93 -5.70
CA ASN A 133 -0.32 23.23 -6.98
C ASN A 133 -1.86 23.33 -6.85
N GLU A 134 -2.39 23.44 -5.64
CA GLU A 134 -3.83 23.52 -5.33
C GLU A 134 -4.67 22.35 -5.88
N ILE A 135 -4.04 21.19 -6.10
CA ILE A 135 -4.69 19.99 -6.64
C ILE A 135 -5.34 19.21 -5.51
N LYS A 136 -6.66 19.32 -5.43
CA LYS A 136 -7.48 18.59 -4.44
C LYS A 136 -7.45 17.09 -4.72
N SER A 137 -7.00 16.32 -3.73
CA SER A 137 -6.88 14.86 -3.82
C SER A 137 -7.40 14.17 -2.56
N LYS A 138 -7.81 12.90 -2.71
CA LYS A 138 -8.17 12.02 -1.59
C LYS A 138 -7.12 10.92 -1.47
N MET A 139 -6.44 10.86 -0.34
CA MET A 139 -5.36 9.91 -0.08
C MET A 139 -5.87 8.55 0.42
N GLN A 140 -5.21 7.47 0.01
CA GLN A 140 -5.50 6.09 0.41
C GLN A 140 -6.99 5.75 0.29
N TYR A 141 -7.62 6.17 -0.83
CA TYR A 141 -9.06 6.10 -1.04
C TYR A 141 -9.48 4.72 -1.57
N LYS A 142 -10.62 4.19 -1.10
CA LYS A 142 -11.13 2.87 -1.52
C LYS A 142 -12.01 3.00 -2.77
N VAL A 143 -11.64 2.31 -3.84
CA VAL A 143 -12.41 2.17 -5.08
C VAL A 143 -12.68 0.68 -5.32
N GLY A 144 -13.92 0.27 -5.05
CA GLY A 144 -14.28 -1.16 -5.02
C GLY A 144 -13.47 -1.90 -3.96
N LYS A 145 -12.71 -2.92 -4.37
CA LYS A 145 -11.82 -3.70 -3.48
C LYS A 145 -10.41 -3.11 -3.36
N TYR A 146 -10.08 -2.08 -4.14
CA TYR A 146 -8.72 -1.53 -4.21
C TYR A 146 -8.59 -0.27 -3.35
N ARG A 147 -7.41 -0.08 -2.76
CA ARG A 147 -6.99 1.17 -2.11
C ARG A 147 -5.96 1.85 -3.01
N VAL A 148 -6.26 3.05 -3.46
CA VAL A 148 -5.40 3.83 -4.37
C VAL A 148 -4.68 4.92 -3.59
N ASP A 149 -3.45 5.27 -3.99
CA ASP A 149 -2.64 6.25 -3.25
C ASP A 149 -3.31 7.63 -3.26
N PHE A 150 -3.73 8.09 -4.44
CA PHE A 150 -4.45 9.36 -4.62
C PHE A 150 -5.61 9.21 -5.60
N LEU A 151 -6.79 9.66 -5.20
CA LEU A 151 -7.92 9.90 -6.10
C LEU A 151 -8.06 11.40 -6.33
N ILE A 152 -8.06 11.84 -7.59
CA ILE A 152 -8.12 13.25 -8.00
C ILE A 152 -9.37 13.44 -8.87
N PRO A 153 -10.55 13.70 -8.27
CA PRO A 153 -11.82 13.68 -8.99
C PRO A 153 -11.98 14.75 -10.06
N GLU A 154 -11.48 15.95 -9.81
CA GLU A 154 -11.57 17.08 -10.74
C GLU A 154 -10.99 16.72 -12.11
N TYR A 155 -9.83 16.06 -12.12
CA TYR A 155 -9.14 15.66 -13.33
C TYR A 155 -9.44 14.23 -13.76
N LYS A 156 -10.28 13.50 -13.01
CA LYS A 156 -10.60 12.09 -13.25
C LYS A 156 -9.31 11.24 -13.32
N ILE A 157 -8.44 11.39 -12.33
CA ILE A 157 -7.15 10.70 -12.24
C ILE A 157 -7.12 9.85 -10.98
N VAL A 158 -6.65 8.61 -11.12
CA VAL A 158 -6.13 7.82 -10.01
C VAL A 158 -4.62 7.89 -10.11
N LEU A 159 -3.94 8.51 -9.14
CA LEU A 159 -2.48 8.62 -9.13
C LEU A 159 -1.91 7.58 -8.17
N GLU A 160 -0.94 6.80 -8.67
CA GLU A 160 -0.24 5.74 -7.94
C GLU A 160 1.26 6.02 -7.96
N ILE A 161 1.91 5.97 -6.80
CA ILE A 161 3.34 6.25 -6.62
C ILE A 161 4.10 4.92 -6.57
N ASP A 162 4.75 4.58 -7.68
CA ASP A 162 5.29 3.24 -7.91
C ASP A 162 6.79 3.15 -7.56
N GLY A 163 7.12 2.40 -6.50
CA GLY A 163 8.48 2.17 -6.04
C GLY A 163 9.36 1.33 -6.98
N GLY A 164 8.78 0.70 -8.01
CA GLY A 164 9.49 -0.13 -8.97
C GLY A 164 8.75 -1.45 -9.23
N LEU A 165 8.66 -1.80 -10.52
CA LEU A 165 7.95 -2.98 -10.99
C LEU A 165 8.76 -4.26 -10.70
N HIS A 166 8.20 -5.17 -9.91
CA HIS A 166 8.57 -6.57 -10.03
C HIS A 166 7.90 -7.15 -11.28
N GLU A 167 8.66 -7.75 -12.21
CA GLU A 167 8.10 -8.30 -13.47
C GLU A 167 6.91 -9.25 -13.27
N ASN A 168 6.81 -9.85 -12.08
CA ASN A 168 5.74 -10.77 -11.72
C ASN A 168 4.40 -10.11 -11.33
N THR A 169 4.32 -8.78 -11.22
CA THR A 169 3.08 -8.05 -10.86
C THR A 169 2.39 -7.35 -12.03
N LEU A 170 3.09 -7.15 -13.16
CA LEU A 170 2.59 -6.39 -14.31
C LEU A 170 1.16 -6.75 -14.74
N TYR A 171 0.86 -8.05 -14.84
CA TYR A 171 -0.48 -8.51 -15.24
C TYR A 171 -1.55 -8.18 -14.20
N LYS A 172 -1.21 -8.28 -12.91
CA LYS A 172 -2.13 -7.92 -11.82
C LYS A 172 -2.41 -6.42 -11.82
N ASP A 173 -1.36 -5.62 -12.02
CA ASP A 173 -1.45 -4.16 -12.05
C ASP A 173 -2.27 -3.69 -13.26
N ASN A 174 -2.09 -4.32 -14.44
CA ASN A 174 -2.92 -4.04 -15.61
C ASN A 174 -4.41 -4.32 -15.34
N ASN A 175 -4.71 -5.51 -14.83
CA ASN A 175 -6.09 -5.87 -14.50
C ASN A 175 -6.70 -4.95 -13.45
N ARG A 176 -5.92 -4.54 -12.43
CA ARG A 176 -6.34 -3.56 -11.43
C ARG A 176 -6.72 -2.23 -12.09
N ASP A 177 -5.89 -1.71 -12.99
CA ASP A 177 -6.15 -0.43 -13.66
C ASP A 177 -7.40 -0.52 -14.57
N LEU A 178 -7.61 -1.64 -15.25
CA LEU A 178 -8.83 -1.91 -16.03
C LEU A 178 -10.08 -2.00 -15.15
N GLU A 179 -10.00 -2.70 -14.00
CA GLU A 179 -11.10 -2.79 -13.04
C GLU A 179 -11.44 -1.41 -12.44
N LEU A 180 -10.44 -0.63 -12.04
CA LEU A 180 -10.64 0.74 -11.54
C LEU A 180 -11.36 1.61 -12.56
N ARG A 181 -10.90 1.60 -13.82
CA ARG A 181 -11.55 2.35 -14.91
C ARG A 181 -12.98 1.87 -15.16
N LYS A 182 -13.24 0.55 -15.10
CA LYS A 182 -14.60 0.01 -15.24
C LYS A 182 -15.53 0.51 -14.14
N ILE A 183 -15.02 0.68 -12.91
CA ILE A 183 -15.81 1.17 -11.76
C ILE A 183 -16.04 2.69 -11.87
N LEU A 184 -15.01 3.45 -12.23
CA LEU A 184 -15.05 4.92 -12.17
C LEU A 184 -15.60 5.57 -13.46
N GLY A 185 -15.39 4.96 -14.63
CA GLY A 185 -15.81 5.49 -15.92
C GLY A 185 -14.68 5.58 -16.95
N ALA A 186 -15.03 5.66 -18.24
CA ALA A 186 -14.09 5.72 -19.37
C ALA A 186 -13.31 7.04 -19.46
N GLU A 187 -13.66 8.04 -18.68
CA GLU A 187 -12.95 9.30 -18.57
C GLU A 187 -11.80 9.25 -17.55
N TRP A 188 -11.78 8.21 -16.70
CA TRP A 188 -10.78 8.03 -15.65
C TRP A 188 -9.56 7.29 -16.15
N GLU A 189 -8.38 7.77 -15.77
CA GLU A 189 -7.12 7.07 -16.04
C GLU A 189 -6.36 6.85 -14.74
N THR A 190 -5.83 5.64 -14.57
CA THR A 190 -4.79 5.38 -13.58
C THR A 190 -3.45 5.84 -14.12
N VAL A 191 -2.81 6.78 -13.44
CA VAL A 191 -1.50 7.34 -13.76
C VAL A 191 -0.52 6.84 -12.71
N ARG A 192 0.49 6.10 -13.15
CA ARG A 192 1.54 5.54 -12.28
C ARG A 192 2.81 6.32 -12.49
N ILE A 193 3.31 6.97 -11.44
CA ILE A 193 4.55 7.75 -11.48
C ILE A 193 5.59 7.01 -10.65
N SER A 194 6.72 6.66 -11.27
CA SER A 194 7.81 6.00 -10.56
C SER A 194 8.44 6.93 -9.53
N THR A 195 8.77 6.39 -8.36
CA THR A 195 9.55 7.10 -7.32
C THR A 195 10.86 7.67 -7.84
N LYS A 196 11.46 7.03 -8.86
CA LYS A 196 12.65 7.54 -9.56
C LYS A 196 12.44 8.96 -10.11
N TYR A 197 11.27 9.25 -10.68
CA TYR A 197 10.99 10.57 -11.24
C TYR A 197 10.76 11.61 -10.13
N LEU A 198 10.13 11.22 -9.03
CA LEU A 198 9.96 12.07 -7.86
C LEU A 198 11.29 12.41 -7.18
N ASP A 199 12.25 11.47 -7.15
CA ASP A 199 13.60 11.71 -6.63
C ASP A 199 14.39 12.69 -7.51
N GLN A 200 14.19 12.62 -8.83
CA GLN A 200 14.91 13.46 -9.78
C GLN A 200 14.37 14.89 -9.81
N ASN A 201 13.05 15.03 -9.89
CA ASN A 201 12.38 16.32 -9.93
C ASN A 201 10.89 16.17 -9.57
N ALA A 202 10.54 16.43 -8.33
CA ALA A 202 9.17 16.31 -7.84
C ALA A 202 8.24 17.39 -8.41
N LYS A 203 8.76 18.59 -8.75
CA LYS A 203 7.95 19.71 -9.27
C LYS A 203 7.22 19.39 -10.57
N VAL A 204 7.74 18.47 -11.39
CA VAL A 204 7.12 18.10 -12.67
C VAL A 204 6.01 17.06 -12.52
N LEU A 205 5.68 16.65 -11.29
CA LEU A 205 4.62 15.66 -11.03
C LEU A 205 3.27 16.05 -11.67
N PRO A 206 2.74 17.29 -11.52
CA PRO A 206 1.48 17.66 -12.15
C PRO A 206 1.53 17.54 -13.68
N ASP A 207 2.57 18.07 -14.31
CA ASP A 207 2.74 18.04 -15.77
C ASP A 207 2.85 16.60 -16.29
N ALA A 208 3.67 15.78 -15.62
CA ALA A 208 3.82 14.36 -15.96
C ALA A 208 2.47 13.63 -15.80
N MET A 209 1.73 13.93 -14.74
CA MET A 209 0.43 13.31 -14.48
C MET A 209 -0.56 13.62 -15.61
N PHE A 210 -0.67 14.90 -16.01
CA PHE A 210 -1.56 15.32 -17.08
C PHE A 210 -1.12 14.77 -18.44
N ALA A 211 0.17 14.81 -18.76
CA ALA A 211 0.71 14.29 -20.01
C ALA A 211 0.41 12.79 -20.17
N VAL A 212 0.59 11.99 -19.11
CA VAL A 212 0.28 10.55 -19.14
C VAL A 212 -1.22 10.31 -19.33
N LYS A 213 -2.09 11.06 -18.63
CA LYS A 213 -3.55 10.96 -18.82
C LYS A 213 -3.93 11.27 -20.26
N GLU A 214 -3.43 12.38 -20.80
CA GLU A 214 -3.77 12.85 -22.14
C GLU A 214 -3.33 11.83 -23.21
N GLU A 215 -2.12 11.32 -23.11
CA GLU A 215 -1.61 10.31 -24.04
C GLU A 215 -2.46 9.02 -24.00
N LYS A 216 -2.82 8.55 -22.80
CA LYS A 216 -3.71 7.38 -22.66
C LYS A 216 -5.06 7.62 -23.32
N GLN A 217 -5.68 8.78 -23.08
CA GLN A 217 -6.97 9.12 -23.67
C GLN A 217 -6.88 9.23 -25.21
N LYS A 218 -5.81 9.84 -25.75
CA LYS A 218 -5.53 9.88 -27.20
C LYS A 218 -5.42 8.47 -27.79
N LEU A 219 -4.67 7.58 -27.15
CA LEU A 219 -4.50 6.21 -27.62
C LEU A 219 -5.81 5.43 -27.55
N ARG A 220 -6.58 5.56 -26.48
CA ARG A 220 -7.89 4.92 -26.36
C ARG A 220 -8.87 5.41 -27.42
N ALA A 221 -8.91 6.72 -27.69
CA ALA A 221 -9.75 7.26 -28.75
C ALA A 221 -9.43 6.67 -30.13
N LYS A 222 -8.14 6.40 -30.41
CA LYS A 222 -7.67 5.77 -31.66
C LYS A 222 -7.89 4.25 -31.71
N ASN A 223 -8.04 3.59 -30.57
CA ASN A 223 -8.07 2.13 -30.46
C ASN A 223 -9.36 1.64 -29.77
N ASN A 224 -10.51 2.24 -30.07
CA ASN A 224 -11.84 1.83 -29.57
C ASN A 224 -11.92 1.65 -28.04
N GLY A 225 -11.27 2.53 -27.29
CA GLY A 225 -11.25 2.52 -25.83
C GLY A 225 -10.11 1.71 -25.19
N PHE A 226 -9.32 0.98 -25.98
CA PHE A 226 -8.21 0.15 -25.49
C PHE A 226 -6.87 0.87 -25.58
N LEU A 227 -5.94 0.53 -24.69
CA LEU A 227 -4.53 0.90 -24.88
C LEU A 227 -3.86 -0.15 -25.76
N PRO A 228 -3.02 0.25 -26.72
CA PRO A 228 -2.34 -0.70 -27.57
C PRO A 228 -1.28 -1.48 -26.78
N ASP A 229 -1.07 -2.74 -27.16
CA ASP A 229 -0.12 -3.67 -26.53
C ASP A 229 1.31 -3.10 -26.43
N TRP A 230 1.73 -2.28 -27.39
CA TRP A 230 3.06 -1.67 -27.42
C TRP A 230 3.19 -0.42 -26.53
N TYR A 231 2.10 0.10 -25.95
CA TYR A 231 2.14 1.30 -25.11
C TYR A 231 3.03 1.11 -23.88
N SER A 232 2.94 -0.06 -23.23
CA SER A 232 3.88 -0.44 -22.18
C SER A 232 3.96 -1.94 -22.01
N LYS A 233 5.09 -2.42 -21.46
CA LYS A 233 5.27 -3.84 -21.07
C LYS A 233 4.13 -4.37 -20.17
N ARG A 234 3.49 -3.49 -19.40
CA ARG A 234 2.36 -3.82 -18.52
C ARG A 234 1.11 -4.14 -19.32
N GLU A 235 0.76 -3.31 -20.31
CA GLU A 235 -0.42 -3.54 -21.15
C GLU A 235 -0.27 -4.84 -21.96
N PHE A 236 0.96 -5.16 -22.42
CA PHE A 236 1.28 -6.42 -23.10
C PHE A 236 1.32 -7.65 -22.17
N SER A 237 1.40 -7.46 -20.85
CA SER A 237 1.68 -8.57 -19.95
C SER A 237 0.54 -9.59 -19.99
N LYS A 238 0.88 -10.85 -20.30
CA LYS A 238 -0.05 -11.97 -20.32
C LYS A 238 0.04 -12.75 -19.02
N ARG A 239 -1.07 -13.33 -18.59
CA ARG A 239 -1.08 -14.29 -17.49
C ARG A 239 -0.12 -15.44 -17.83
N LYS A 240 0.96 -15.61 -17.07
CA LYS A 240 1.83 -16.81 -17.19
C LYS A 240 0.94 -18.05 -17.04
N LYS A 241 0.91 -18.93 -18.05
CA LYS A 241 0.21 -20.22 -17.95
C LYS A 241 0.80 -20.95 -16.74
N LYS A 242 -0.05 -21.42 -15.83
CA LYS A 242 0.42 -22.33 -14.77
C LYS A 242 0.96 -23.58 -15.47
N PRO A 243 2.20 -24.03 -15.20
CA PRO A 243 2.62 -25.35 -15.63
C PRO A 243 1.60 -26.35 -15.08
N LYS A 244 1.07 -27.21 -15.95
CA LYS A 244 0.23 -28.31 -15.50
C LYS A 244 1.13 -29.29 -14.75
N ILE A 245 0.59 -29.92 -13.71
CA ILE A 245 1.24 -31.08 -13.08
C ILE A 245 1.47 -32.10 -14.20
N GLY A 246 2.73 -32.39 -14.52
CA GLY A 246 3.14 -33.25 -15.65
C GLY A 246 3.97 -32.56 -16.74
N ASP A 247 4.02 -31.23 -16.81
CA ASP A 247 4.83 -30.51 -17.83
C ASP A 247 6.36 -30.60 -17.54
N GLU A 248 6.75 -31.05 -16.34
CA GLU A 248 8.15 -31.30 -15.95
C GLU A 248 8.74 -32.57 -16.60
N LEU A 249 7.89 -33.47 -17.12
CA LEU A 249 8.29 -34.73 -17.78
C LEU A 249 8.47 -34.60 -19.31
N LEU A 250 8.34 -33.38 -19.86
CA LEU A 250 8.46 -33.11 -21.30
C LEU A 250 9.72 -32.30 -21.65
N LEU A 251 10.64 -32.13 -20.70
CA LEU A 251 11.90 -31.40 -20.87
C LEU A 251 13.15 -32.28 -20.68
N GLU A 252 13.00 -33.61 -20.74
CA GLU A 252 14.12 -34.55 -20.93
C GLU A 252 14.32 -34.87 -22.42
#